data_AF-A0A954IET1-F1
#
_entry.id   AF-A0A954IET1-F1
#
_cell.length_a   1.000
_cell.length_b   1.000
_cell.length_c   1.000
_cell.angle_alpha   90.00
_cell.angle_beta   90.00
_cell.angle_gamma   90.00
#
_symmetry.space_group_name_H-M   'P 1'
#
loop_
_entity.id
_entity.type
_entity.pdbx_description
1 polymer ?
#
loop_
_entity_poly.entity_id
_entity_poly.type
_entity_poly.pdbx_seq_one_letter_code
_entity_poly.pdbx_strand_id
1 'polypeptide(L)'
;RILLLIDLLQALEGREGQIADNAAFCRQRLQELPAETLNPSPLLDGRDLQQLGIPPGKQMGRLLRQIRQEQLDELLRDRAAAVQRIQELWSATADE
;
A
#
# COMPACT_ATOMS: atom_id res chain seq x y z
N ARG A 1 6.63 -10.75 -1.01
CA ARG A 1 6.39 -12.20 -0.87
C ARG A 1 6.23 -12.51 0.63
N ILE A 2 5.05 -12.28 1.19
CA ILE A 2 4.79 -12.28 2.65
C ILE A 2 5.03 -13.67 3.28
N LEU A 3 4.71 -14.75 2.54
CA LEU A 3 4.94 -16.12 2.99
C LEU A 3 6.41 -16.43 3.29
N LEU A 4 7.34 -15.92 2.47
CA LEU A 4 8.79 -16.07 2.71
C LEU A 4 9.26 -15.38 4.00
N LEU A 5 8.62 -14.27 4.37
CA LEU A 5 8.95 -13.57 5.62
C LEU A 5 8.48 -14.38 6.84
N ILE A 6 7.29 -14.98 6.75
CA ILE A 6 6.76 -15.83 7.82
C ILE A 6 7.62 -17.09 7.96
N ASP A 7 7.97 -17.75 6.85
CA ASP A 7 8.83 -18.93 6.87
C ASP A 7 10.23 -18.62 7.45
N LEU A 8 10.76 -17.42 7.16
CA LEU A 8 12.00 -16.94 7.77
C LEU A 8 11.85 -16.71 9.28
N LEU A 9 10.77 -16.08 9.73
CA LEU A 9 10.51 -15.87 11.16
C LEU A 9 10.41 -17.19 11.92
N GLN A 10 9.80 -18.22 11.31
CA GLN A 10 9.77 -19.56 11.87
C GLN A 10 11.15 -20.24 11.87
N ALA A 11 11.94 -20.08 10.81
CA ALA A 11 13.28 -20.65 10.78
C ALA A 11 14.24 -20.03 11.83
N LEU A 12 13.96 -18.80 12.27
CA LEU A 12 14.71 -18.10 13.31
C LEU A 12 14.30 -18.49 14.75
N GLU A 13 13.34 -19.43 14.92
CA GLU A 13 12.77 -19.92 16.19
C GLU A 13 13.79 -20.48 17.21
N GLY A 14 15.07 -20.59 16.86
CA GLY A 14 16.09 -21.17 17.73
C GLY A 14 16.41 -20.41 19.03
N ARG A 15 15.85 -19.22 19.32
CA ARG A 15 16.22 -18.43 20.51
C ARG A 15 15.13 -17.70 21.32
N GLU A 16 13.93 -17.41 20.80
CA GLU A 16 12.94 -16.61 21.55
C GLU A 16 11.50 -17.02 21.24
N GLY A 17 10.75 -17.50 22.25
CA GLY A 17 9.39 -18.03 22.10
C GLY A 17 8.35 -17.03 21.55
N GLN A 18 8.56 -15.72 21.73
CA GLN A 18 7.65 -14.66 21.25
C GLN A 18 7.57 -14.58 19.72
N ILE A 19 8.63 -14.99 19.01
CA ILE A 19 8.71 -14.92 17.54
C ILE A 19 7.86 -16.05 16.91
N ALA A 20 7.82 -17.23 17.54
CA ALA A 20 7.00 -18.36 17.11
C ALA A 20 5.50 -18.02 17.15
N ASP A 21 5.06 -17.38 18.23
CA ASP A 21 3.67 -16.95 18.40
C ASP A 21 3.24 -15.96 17.31
N ASN A 22 4.11 -15.01 16.96
CA ASN A 22 3.85 -14.03 15.90
C ASN A 22 3.77 -14.67 14.51
N ALA A 23 4.64 -15.65 14.22
CA ALA A 23 4.65 -16.31 12.92
C ALA A 23 3.42 -17.21 12.74
N ALA A 24 3.03 -17.95 13.78
CA ALA A 24 1.80 -18.74 13.80
C ALA A 24 0.56 -17.86 13.63
N PHE A 25 0.49 -16.73 14.37
CA PHE A 25 -0.58 -15.75 14.23
C PHE A 25 -0.67 -15.21 12.79
N CYS A 26 0.44 -14.75 12.21
CA CYS A 26 0.46 -14.23 10.84
C CYS A 26 -0.02 -15.26 9.80
N ARG A 27 0.38 -16.54 9.94
CA ARG A 27 -0.07 -17.62 9.04
C ARG A 27 -1.58 -17.87 9.19
N GLN A 28 -2.10 -17.91 10.41
CA GLN A 28 -3.52 -18.06 10.66
C GLN A 28 -4.31 -16.90 10.05
N ARG A 29 -3.89 -15.65 10.29
CA ARG A 29 -4.56 -14.47 9.74
C ARG A 29 -4.55 -14.44 8.21
N LEU A 30 -3.48 -14.92 7.56
CA LEU A 30 -3.43 -15.05 6.09
C LEU A 30 -4.37 -16.12 5.52
N GLN A 31 -4.72 -17.14 6.29
CA GLN A 31 -5.70 -18.14 5.89
C GLN A 31 -7.14 -17.65 6.06
N GLU A 32 -7.38 -16.79 7.06
CA GLU A 32 -8.71 -16.28 7.40
C GLU A 32 -9.09 -15.01 6.63
N LEU A 33 -8.12 -14.13 6.34
CA LEU A 33 -8.38 -12.84 5.70
C LEU A 33 -8.37 -12.96 4.18
N PRO A 34 -9.35 -12.34 3.48
CA PRO A 34 -9.26 -12.12 2.04
C PRO A 34 -7.97 -11.35 1.69
N ALA A 35 -7.36 -11.70 0.56
CA ALA A 35 -6.16 -11.01 0.09
C ALA A 35 -6.41 -9.51 -0.11
N GLU A 36 -7.62 -9.11 -0.53
CA GLU A 36 -8.00 -7.70 -0.66
C GLU A 36 -8.06 -6.95 0.67
N THR A 37 -8.22 -7.63 1.81
CA THR A 37 -8.20 -6.98 3.13
C THR A 37 -6.79 -6.50 3.51
N LEU A 38 -5.77 -7.28 3.16
CA LEU A 38 -4.37 -6.95 3.51
C LEU A 38 -3.70 -6.07 2.46
N ASN A 39 -4.07 -6.25 1.20
CA ASN A 39 -3.48 -5.51 0.08
C ASN A 39 -4.58 -5.15 -0.92
N PRO A 40 -5.44 -4.17 -0.59
CA PRO A 40 -6.51 -3.75 -1.46
C PRO A 40 -5.95 -3.25 -2.79
N SER A 41 -6.70 -3.42 -3.88
CA SER A 41 -6.33 -2.87 -5.19
C SER A 41 -6.06 -1.37 -5.10
N PRO A 42 -5.06 -0.83 -5.81
CA PRO A 42 -4.79 0.60 -5.82
C PRO A 42 -6.05 1.41 -6.19
N LEU A 43 -6.29 2.52 -5.48
CA LEU A 43 -7.43 3.40 -5.77
C LEU A 43 -7.30 4.12 -7.11
N LEU A 44 -6.07 4.35 -7.56
CA LEU A 44 -5.73 5.02 -8.82
C LEU A 44 -4.55 4.33 -9.49
N ASP A 45 -4.52 4.38 -10.82
CA ASP A 45 -3.40 3.98 -11.66
C ASP A 45 -2.86 5.14 -12.52
N GLY A 46 -1.82 4.87 -13.32
CA GLY A 46 -1.21 5.90 -14.17
C GLY A 46 -2.11 6.40 -15.30
N ARG A 47 -3.13 5.63 -15.73
CA ARG A 47 -4.10 6.08 -16.74
C ARG A 47 -5.08 7.07 -16.12
N ASP A 48 -5.48 6.86 -14.87
CA ASP A 48 -6.29 7.84 -14.14
C ASP A 48 -5.60 9.21 -14.09
N LEU A 49 -4.31 9.24 -13.75
CA LEU A 49 -3.55 10.50 -13.67
C LEU A 49 -3.39 11.17 -15.05
N GLN A 50 -3.21 10.39 -16.11
CA GLN A 50 -3.18 10.93 -17.48
C GLN A 50 -4.52 11.58 -17.88
N GLN A 51 -5.65 11.00 -17.47
CA GLN A 51 -6.98 11.59 -17.68
C GLN A 51 -7.18 12.90 -16.90
N LEU A 52 -6.48 13.05 -15.76
CA LEU A 52 -6.42 14.29 -14.99
C LEU A 52 -5.44 15.33 -15.55
N GLY A 53 -4.79 15.06 -16.68
CA GLY A 53 -3.82 15.96 -17.32
C GLY A 53 -2.41 15.89 -16.74
N ILE A 54 -2.11 14.91 -15.88
CA ILE A 54 -0.79 14.73 -15.30
C ILE A 54 0.07 13.87 -16.25
N PRO A 55 1.18 14.41 -16.80
CA PRO A 55 1.99 13.69 -17.77
C PRO A 55 2.78 12.54 -17.12
N PRO A 56 3.08 11.47 -17.88
CA PRO A 56 3.90 10.37 -17.37
C PRO A 56 5.32 10.86 -17.04
N GLY A 57 5.84 10.42 -15.89
CA GLY A 57 7.19 10.78 -15.46
C GLY A 57 7.44 10.51 -13.98
N LYS A 58 8.61 10.97 -13.50
CA LYS A 58 9.03 10.79 -12.09
C LYS A 58 8.01 11.37 -11.10
N GLN A 59 7.38 12.49 -11.44
CA GLN A 59 6.39 13.16 -10.60
C GLN A 59 5.09 12.35 -10.48
N MET A 60 4.57 11.82 -11.58
CA MET A 60 3.42 10.89 -11.56
C MET A 60 3.70 9.68 -10.65
N GLY A 61 4.90 9.11 -10.74
CA GLY A 61 5.30 8.01 -9.87
C GLY A 61 5.37 8.40 -8.39
N ARG A 62 5.78 9.64 -8.05
CA ARG A 62 5.77 10.14 -6.67
C ARG A 62 4.34 10.26 -6.14
N LEU A 63 3.45 10.85 -6.92
CA LEU A 63 2.04 11.00 -6.58
C LEU A 63 1.35 9.65 -6.33
N LEU A 64 1.50 8.69 -7.26
CA LEU A 64 0.92 7.36 -7.12
C LEU A 64 1.44 6.62 -5.88
N ARG A 65 2.73 6.78 -5.55
CA ARG A 65 3.30 6.19 -4.32
C ARG A 65 2.70 6.81 -3.07
N GLN A 66 2.51 8.12 -3.04
CA GLN A 66 1.89 8.80 -1.91
C GLN A 66 0.43 8.39 -1.72
N ILE A 67 -0.37 8.38 -2.79
CA ILE A 67 -1.76 7.89 -2.74
C ILE A 67 -1.81 6.44 -2.27
N ARG A 68 -0.88 5.59 -2.74
CA ARG A 68 -0.82 4.20 -2.31
C ARG A 68 -0.52 4.07 -0.82
N GLN A 69 0.39 4.90 -0.29
CA GLN A 69 0.71 4.93 1.13
C GLN A 69 -0.51 5.38 1.95
N GLU A 70 -1.12 6.51 1.59
CA GLU A 70 -2.29 7.05 2.28
C GLU A 70 -3.51 6.09 2.21
N GLN A 71 -3.63 5.29 1.14
CA GLN A 71 -4.61 4.21 1.05
C GLN A 71 -4.31 3.07 2.05
N LEU A 72 -3.06 2.59 2.12
CA LEU A 72 -2.67 1.51 3.02
C LEU A 72 -2.76 1.92 4.49
N ASP A 73 -2.61 3.22 4.77
CA ASP A 73 -2.80 3.83 6.09
C ASP A 73 -4.28 4.16 6.39
N GLU A 74 -5.22 3.71 5.54
CA GLU A 74 -6.68 3.93 5.64
C GLU A 74 -7.14 5.40 5.65
N LEU A 75 -6.27 6.33 5.27
CA LEU A 75 -6.56 7.76 5.11
C LEU A 75 -7.38 8.04 3.85
N LEU A 76 -7.19 7.23 2.81
CA LEU A 76 -7.96 7.24 1.57
C LEU A 76 -8.72 5.92 1.40
N ARG A 77 -10.04 6.01 1.29
CA ARG A 77 -10.92 4.83 1.24
C ARG A 77 -11.55 4.58 -0.11
N ASP A 78 -11.60 5.59 -0.96
CA ASP A 78 -12.25 5.50 -2.26
C ASP A 78 -11.53 6.34 -3.32
N ARG A 79 -11.92 6.09 -4.57
CA ARG A 79 -11.36 6.75 -5.74
C ARG A 79 -11.60 8.26 -5.72
N ALA A 80 -12.74 8.73 -5.21
CA ALA A 80 -13.06 10.15 -5.20
C ALA A 80 -12.12 10.94 -4.29
N ALA A 81 -11.89 10.44 -3.06
CA ALA A 81 -10.94 11.01 -2.13
C ALA A 81 -9.51 11.00 -2.70
N ALA A 82 -9.11 9.91 -3.36
CA ALA A 82 -7.79 9.82 -3.98
C ALA A 82 -7.61 10.84 -5.13
N VAL A 83 -8.63 11.09 -5.94
CA VAL A 83 -8.58 12.09 -7.01
C VAL A 83 -8.44 13.50 -6.44
N GLN A 84 -9.23 13.86 -5.43
CA GLN A 84 -9.12 15.17 -4.76
C GLN A 84 -7.70 15.37 -4.22
N ARG A 85 -7.16 14.33 -3.55
CA ARG A 85 -5.82 14.38 -2.98
C ARG A 85 -4.72 14.56 -4.03
N ILE A 86 -4.84 13.90 -5.20
CA ILE A 86 -3.94 14.12 -6.33
C ILE A 86 -3.95 15.58 -6.79
N GLN A 87 -5.13 16.19 -6.88
CA GLN A 87 -5.27 17.58 -7.32
C GLN A 87 -4.59 18.54 -6.36
N GLU A 88 -4.77 18.36 -5.05
CA GLU A 88 -4.10 19.15 -4.00
C GLU A 88 -2.56 19.04 -4.08
N LEU A 89 -2.03 17.82 -4.22
CA LEU A 89 -0.60 17.58 -4.31
C LEU A 89 0.00 18.14 -5.61
N TRP A 90 -0.75 18.05 -6.71
CA TRP A 90 -0.30 18.54 -8.01
C TRP A 90 -0.26 20.06 -8.06
N SER A 91 -1.28 20.75 -7.52
CA SER A 91 -1.27 22.22 -7.46
C SER A 91 -0.14 22.75 -6.59
N ALA A 92 0.11 22.13 -5.43
CA ALA A 92 1.21 22.54 -4.55
C ALA A 92 2.58 22.42 -5.22
N THR A 93 2.75 21.48 -6.15
CA THR A 93 4.01 21.30 -6.89
C THR A 93 4.16 22.22 -8.10
N ALA A 94 3.10 22.92 -8.49
CA ALA A 94 3.14 23.92 -9.56
C ALA A 94 3.56 25.32 -9.05
N ASP A 95 3.45 25.54 -7.74
CA ASP A 95 3.81 26.80 -7.07
C ASP A 95 5.28 26.85 -6.60
N GLU A 96 6.04 25.75 -6.75
CA GLU A 96 7.49 25.63 -6.48
C GLU A 96 8.34 25.65 -7.78
#